data_AF-A0AAD5MK90-F1
#
_entry.id   AF-A0AAD5MK90-F1
#
_cell.length_a   1.000
_cell.length_b   1.000
_cell.length_c   1.000
_cell.angle_alpha   90.00
_cell.angle_beta   90.00
_cell.angle_gamma   90.00
#
_symmetry.space_group_name_H-M   'P 1'
#
loop_
_entity.id
_entity.type
_entity.pdbx_description
1 polymer ?
#
loop_
_entity_poly.entity_id
_entity_poly.type
_entity_poly.pdbx_seq_one_letter_code
_entity_poly.pdbx_strand_id
1 'polypeptide(L)'
;MGVIMFSFAVGVNLLVQPYQNSVAITEDGGMRKMGSQFANVFTTFRSMYWAVYGYLDPSLYPIVPGNSGPDQAPVEHEITSFATEAILTVYHCIIVIALLNLMVSLLVKKADEVLENEENEFKYTRVVIYSEYIDWSSAVPPPFNLLYIVNQTAMKVLWDKEVTVSWPEIWTEKDLISPDPDDTAKNCSAYNKDRAAAESPAKVAFMNSFNSRFDAFHQEAPRELKSTTRITPATTTTNASPYVI
;
A
#
# COMPACT_ATOMS: atom_id res chain seq x y z
N MET A 1 -2.00 -16.20 7.67
CA MET A 1 -1.07 -16.24 8.83
C MET A 1 -1.64 -15.47 10.03
N GLY A 2 -1.81 -14.15 9.95
CA GLY A 2 -2.20 -13.33 11.12
C GLY A 2 -3.49 -13.77 11.83
N VAL A 3 -4.54 -14.15 11.08
CA VAL A 3 -5.82 -14.61 11.66
C VAL A 3 -5.65 -15.89 12.47
N ILE A 4 -4.84 -16.84 11.99
CA ILE A 4 -4.59 -18.11 12.67
C ILE A 4 -3.80 -17.85 13.95
N MET A 5 -2.75 -17.02 13.88
CA MET A 5 -1.96 -16.64 15.06
C MET A 5 -2.81 -15.95 16.12
N PHE A 6 -3.71 -15.05 15.71
CA PHE A 6 -4.61 -14.37 16.62
C PHE A 6 -5.62 -15.33 17.27
N SER A 7 -6.22 -16.24 16.49
CA SER A 7 -7.16 -17.25 17.00
C SER A 7 -6.51 -18.17 18.05
N PHE A 8 -5.34 -18.74 17.72
CA PHE A 8 -4.59 -19.58 18.66
C PHE A 8 -4.08 -18.79 19.87
N ALA A 9 -3.69 -17.52 19.69
CA ALA A 9 -3.27 -16.67 20.79
C ALA A 9 -4.39 -16.40 21.80
N VAL A 10 -5.62 -16.15 21.32
CA VAL A 10 -6.80 -16.03 22.18
C VAL A 10 -7.11 -17.36 22.87
N GLY A 11 -7.10 -18.47 22.14
CA GLY A 11 -7.37 -19.81 22.69
C GLY A 11 -6.42 -20.21 23.83
N VAL A 12 -5.11 -20.03 23.65
CA VAL A 12 -4.12 -20.32 24.69
C VAL A 12 -4.19 -19.32 25.83
N ASN A 13 -4.45 -18.04 25.55
CA ASN A 13 -4.59 -17.03 26.61
C ASN A 13 -5.74 -17.37 27.57
N LEU A 14 -6.92 -17.75 27.04
CA LEU A 14 -8.08 -18.13 27.85
C LEU A 14 -7.79 -19.36 28.73
N LEU A 15 -6.99 -20.30 28.22
CA LEU A 15 -6.62 -21.51 28.96
C LEU A 15 -5.61 -21.19 30.08
N VAL A 16 -4.67 -20.28 29.85
CA VAL A 16 -3.61 -19.93 30.81
C VAL A 16 -4.03 -18.86 31.83
N GLN A 17 -5.04 -18.04 31.51
CA GLN A 17 -5.52 -16.96 32.38
C GLN A 17 -5.79 -17.34 33.85
N PRO A 18 -6.44 -18.48 34.19
CA PRO A 18 -6.67 -18.87 35.58
C PRO A 18 -5.41 -19.24 36.36
N TYR A 19 -4.29 -19.52 35.68
CA TYR A 19 -3.00 -19.89 36.31
C TYR A 19 -2.03 -18.72 36.42
N GLN A 20 -2.50 -17.50 36.14
CA GLN A 20 -1.68 -16.30 36.26
C GLN A 20 -1.33 -16.04 37.72
N ASN A 21 -0.05 -15.78 37.96
CA ASN A 21 0.53 -15.53 39.29
C ASN A 21 0.63 -16.75 40.21
N SER A 22 0.29 -17.95 39.74
CA SER A 22 0.58 -19.19 40.47
C SER A 22 2.09 -19.38 40.62
N VAL A 23 2.51 -19.65 41.86
CA VAL A 23 3.88 -20.00 42.24
C VAL A 23 3.81 -21.37 42.89
N ALA A 24 4.54 -22.33 42.34
CA ALA A 24 4.76 -23.60 43.01
C ALA A 24 6.10 -23.57 43.75
N ILE A 25 6.08 -23.94 45.03
CA ILE A 25 7.27 -24.17 45.84
C ILE A 25 7.57 -25.67 45.72
N THR A 26 8.67 -26.02 45.08
CA THR A 26 9.18 -27.39 44.99
C THR A 26 9.71 -27.83 46.36
N GLU A 27 9.70 -29.14 46.66
CA GLU A 27 10.20 -29.72 47.92
C GLU A 27 11.66 -29.31 48.25
N ASP A 28 12.46 -28.98 47.22
CA ASP A 28 13.84 -28.46 47.36
C ASP A 28 13.94 -26.95 47.70
N GLY A 29 12.81 -26.27 47.93
CA GLY A 29 12.75 -24.82 48.17
C GLY A 29 12.88 -23.95 46.90
N GLY A 30 12.90 -24.58 45.72
CA GLY A 30 12.89 -23.88 44.43
C GLY A 30 11.52 -23.28 44.12
N MET A 31 11.47 -22.00 43.76
CA MET A 31 10.24 -21.35 43.32
C MET A 31 10.10 -21.48 41.80
N ARG A 32 9.06 -22.18 41.33
CA ARG A 32 8.65 -22.18 39.92
C ARG A 32 7.46 -21.24 39.76
N LYS A 33 7.68 -20.14 39.05
CA LYS A 33 6.63 -19.18 38.70
C LYS A 33 6.13 -19.46 37.29
N MET A 34 4.83 -19.35 37.08
CA MET A 34 4.23 -19.44 35.75
C MET A 34 4.86 -18.41 34.79
N GLY A 35 5.24 -18.87 33.58
CA GLY A 35 5.86 -18.02 32.56
C GLY A 35 4.93 -16.90 32.12
N SER A 36 5.44 -15.66 32.03
CA SER A 36 4.65 -14.49 31.61
C SER A 36 4.34 -14.46 30.10
N GLN A 37 4.74 -15.48 29.36
CA GLN A 37 4.66 -15.53 27.89
C GLN A 37 3.22 -15.59 27.37
N PHE A 38 2.29 -16.04 28.22
CA PHE A 38 0.87 -16.22 27.87
C PHE A 38 -0.09 -15.37 28.72
N ALA A 39 0.43 -14.36 29.44
CA ALA A 39 -0.36 -13.56 30.39
C ALA A 39 -1.38 -12.64 29.69
N ASN A 40 -0.96 -11.89 28.68
CA ASN A 40 -1.84 -11.00 27.93
C ASN A 40 -2.00 -11.49 26.50
N VAL A 41 -3.15 -11.25 25.87
CA VAL A 41 -3.39 -11.67 24.47
C VAL A 41 -2.31 -11.13 23.54
N PHE A 42 -1.87 -9.88 23.76
CA PHE A 42 -0.79 -9.27 22.99
C PHE A 42 0.58 -9.93 23.22
N THR A 43 0.90 -10.28 24.47
CA THR A 43 2.14 -11.00 24.80
C THR A 43 2.10 -12.41 24.24
N THR A 44 0.96 -13.11 24.36
CA THR A 44 0.74 -14.42 23.74
C THR A 44 0.90 -14.34 22.23
N PHE A 45 0.33 -13.33 21.57
CA PHE A 45 0.49 -13.13 20.12
C PHE A 45 1.95 -12.91 19.72
N ARG A 46 2.69 -12.10 20.48
CA ARG A 46 4.14 -11.91 20.28
C ARG A 46 4.90 -13.23 20.48
N SER A 47 4.57 -14.00 21.50
CA SER A 47 5.18 -15.32 21.75
C SER A 47 4.91 -16.29 20.60
N MET A 48 3.68 -16.33 20.09
CA MET A 48 3.31 -17.12 18.91
C MET A 48 4.05 -16.68 17.65
N TYR A 49 4.32 -15.37 17.50
CA TYR A 49 5.16 -14.87 16.42
C TYR A 49 6.59 -15.41 16.46
N TRP A 50 7.24 -15.36 17.63
CA TRP A 50 8.56 -15.96 17.80
C TRP A 50 8.53 -17.48 17.63
N ALA A 51 7.41 -18.10 17.97
CA ALA A 51 7.17 -19.53 17.78
C ALA A 51 7.20 -19.95 16.30
N VAL A 52 6.81 -19.08 15.35
CA VAL A 52 6.92 -19.37 13.90
C VAL A 52 8.36 -19.67 13.47
N TYR A 53 9.33 -19.02 14.12
CA TYR A 53 10.76 -19.21 13.86
C TYR A 53 11.38 -20.33 14.73
N GLY A 54 10.57 -21.02 15.55
CA GLY A 54 11.05 -22.07 16.45
C GLY A 54 11.68 -21.56 17.76
N TYR A 55 11.49 -20.29 18.13
CA TYR A 55 12.01 -19.75 19.39
C TYR A 55 11.13 -20.03 20.62
N LEU A 56 10.06 -20.81 20.47
CA LEU A 56 9.19 -21.18 21.59
C LEU A 56 9.66 -22.52 22.15
N ASP A 57 10.33 -22.48 23.30
CA ASP A 57 10.91 -23.68 23.89
C ASP A 57 9.84 -24.56 24.59
N PRO A 58 9.88 -25.90 24.44
CA PRO A 58 8.88 -26.80 25.02
C PRO A 58 8.82 -26.80 26.55
N SER A 59 9.88 -26.37 27.24
CA SER A 59 9.90 -26.28 28.71
C SER A 59 9.00 -25.17 29.26
N LEU A 60 8.48 -24.28 28.40
CA LEU A 60 7.54 -23.22 28.78
C LEU A 60 6.06 -23.62 28.65
N TYR A 61 5.77 -24.83 28.15
CA TYR A 61 4.43 -25.36 28.02
C TYR A 61 3.76 -25.83 29.32
N PRO A 62 4.49 -26.47 30.28
CA PRO A 62 3.84 -26.95 31.50
C PRO A 62 3.34 -25.78 32.34
N ILE A 63 2.03 -25.80 32.60
CA ILE A 63 1.38 -24.86 33.52
C ILE A 63 1.77 -25.20 34.96
N VAL A 64 2.05 -24.18 35.76
CA VAL A 64 2.37 -24.32 37.18
C VAL A 64 1.16 -23.86 37.99
N PRO A 65 0.29 -24.76 38.50
CA PRO A 65 -0.95 -24.34 39.15
C PRO A 65 -0.79 -23.93 40.62
N GLY A 66 0.33 -24.28 41.26
CA GLY A 66 0.67 -23.90 42.64
C GLY A 66 0.58 -25.07 43.63
N ASN A 67 0.80 -24.80 44.91
CA ASN A 67 0.77 -25.81 45.97
C ASN A 67 -0.66 -25.93 46.52
N SER A 68 -1.11 -27.14 46.84
CA SER A 68 -2.45 -27.37 47.42
C SER A 68 -2.43 -28.47 48.48
N GLY A 69 -3.38 -28.42 49.42
CA GLY A 69 -3.50 -29.37 50.53
C GLY A 69 -2.81 -28.94 51.83
N PRO A 70 -2.96 -29.72 52.93
CA PRO A 70 -2.39 -29.40 54.25
C PRO A 70 -0.86 -29.34 54.27
N ASP A 71 -0.22 -30.17 53.45
CA ASP A 71 1.24 -30.30 53.36
C ASP A 71 1.88 -29.34 52.35
N GLN A 72 1.09 -28.44 51.72
CA GLN A 72 1.54 -27.57 50.63
C GLN A 72 2.33 -28.34 49.56
N ALA A 73 1.87 -29.52 49.15
CA ALA A 73 2.52 -30.25 48.07
C ALA A 73 2.25 -29.56 46.71
N PRO A 74 3.21 -29.55 45.77
CA PRO A 74 2.96 -29.09 44.41
C PRO A 74 1.91 -30.00 43.76
N VAL A 75 0.83 -29.41 43.26
CA VAL A 75 -0.19 -30.14 42.50
C VAL A 75 0.08 -29.93 41.01
N GLU A 76 -0.05 -30.98 40.21
CA GLU A 76 0.06 -30.90 38.76
C GLU A 76 -1.32 -31.13 38.12
N HIS A 77 -1.69 -30.25 37.20
CA HIS A 77 -2.91 -30.40 36.40
C HIS A 77 -2.55 -30.95 35.03
N GLU A 78 -2.43 -32.28 34.95
CA GLU A 78 -2.00 -32.99 33.73
C GLU A 78 -2.90 -32.69 32.53
N ILE A 79 -4.23 -32.65 32.73
CA ILE A 79 -5.19 -32.42 31.63
C ILE A 79 -4.96 -31.06 30.97
N THR A 80 -4.79 -30.02 31.77
CA THR A 80 -4.68 -28.65 31.25
C THR A 80 -3.26 -28.38 30.71
N SER A 81 -2.24 -29.02 31.27
CA SER A 81 -0.88 -29.03 30.72
C SER A 81 -0.84 -29.71 29.35
N PHE A 82 -1.44 -30.90 29.25
CA PHE A 82 -1.56 -31.63 28.00
C PHE A 82 -2.36 -30.86 26.94
N ALA A 83 -3.46 -30.20 27.33
CA ALA A 83 -4.23 -29.38 26.41
C ALA A 83 -3.41 -28.19 25.86
N THR A 84 -2.60 -27.53 26.70
CA THR A 84 -1.71 -26.43 26.29
C THR A 84 -0.66 -26.91 25.30
N GLU A 85 0.01 -28.02 25.62
CA GLU A 85 1.02 -28.66 24.77
C GLU A 85 0.43 -29.12 23.43
N ALA A 86 -0.77 -29.69 23.44
CA ALA A 86 -1.46 -30.15 22.23
C ALA A 86 -1.83 -28.97 21.32
N ILE A 87 -2.38 -27.88 21.86
CA ILE A 87 -2.76 -26.69 21.08
C ILE A 87 -1.53 -26.04 20.43
N LEU A 88 -0.41 -25.94 21.17
CA LEU A 88 0.85 -25.39 20.67
C LEU A 88 1.49 -26.29 19.60
N THR A 89 1.48 -27.59 19.80
CA THR A 89 1.95 -28.58 18.81
C THR A 89 1.13 -28.52 17.53
N VAL A 90 -0.21 -28.48 17.62
CA VAL A 90 -1.10 -28.37 16.46
C VAL A 90 -0.88 -27.05 15.73
N TYR A 91 -0.67 -25.94 16.46
CA TYR A 91 -0.32 -24.66 15.88
C TYR A 91 0.96 -24.74 15.04
N HIS A 92 2.02 -25.38 15.55
CA HIS A 92 3.27 -25.60 14.80
C HIS A 92 3.08 -26.47 13.57
N CYS A 93 2.32 -27.56 13.69
CA CYS A 93 2.01 -28.43 12.55
C CYS A 93 1.30 -27.66 11.43
N ILE A 94 0.28 -26.85 11.75
CA ILE A 94 -0.47 -26.06 10.76
C ILE A 94 0.43 -24.99 10.12
N ILE A 95 1.23 -24.27 10.91
CA ILE A 95 2.08 -23.20 10.39
C ILE A 95 3.17 -23.75 9.48
N VAL A 96 3.90 -24.76 9.94
CA VAL A 96 5.07 -25.29 9.22
C VAL A 96 4.65 -26.14 8.02
N ILE A 97 3.69 -27.05 8.19
CA ILE A 97 3.37 -28.04 7.14
C ILE A 97 2.34 -27.49 6.17
N ALA A 98 1.26 -26.87 6.64
CA ALA A 98 0.17 -26.46 5.75
C ALA A 98 0.42 -25.09 5.14
N LEU A 99 0.78 -24.09 5.96
CA LEU A 99 0.80 -22.70 5.51
C LEU A 99 2.08 -22.33 4.77
N LEU A 100 3.25 -22.83 5.15
CA LEU A 100 4.48 -22.61 4.36
C LEU A 100 4.37 -23.25 2.98
N ASN A 101 3.91 -24.50 2.91
CA ASN A 101 3.75 -25.19 1.62
C ASN A 101 2.73 -24.50 0.72
N LEU A 102 1.61 -24.03 1.30
CA LEU A 102 0.61 -23.29 0.54
C LEU A 102 1.09 -21.89 0.12
N MET A 103 1.85 -21.20 0.97
CA MET A 103 2.42 -19.89 0.63
C MET A 103 3.44 -20.00 -0.52
N VAL A 104 4.34 -20.99 -0.45
CA VAL A 104 5.32 -21.23 -1.52
C VAL A 104 4.63 -21.63 -2.81
N SER A 105 3.62 -22.50 -2.74
CA SER A 105 2.84 -22.90 -3.92
C SER A 105 2.12 -21.71 -4.57
N LEU A 106 1.50 -20.83 -3.79
CA LEU A 106 0.86 -19.62 -4.30
C LEU A 106 1.89 -18.65 -4.88
N LEU A 107 3.05 -18.49 -4.25
CA LEU A 107 4.12 -17.63 -4.76
C LEU A 107 4.63 -18.13 -6.10
N VAL A 108 4.88 -19.43 -6.25
CA VAL A 108 5.32 -20.02 -7.53
C VAL A 108 4.27 -19.80 -8.61
N LYS A 109 2.99 -20.09 -8.34
CA LYS A 109 1.90 -19.84 -9.30
C LYS A 109 1.82 -18.36 -9.71
N LYS A 110 2.02 -17.45 -8.76
CA LYS A 110 2.01 -16.01 -9.03
C LYS A 110 3.24 -15.53 -9.77
N ALA A 111 4.40 -16.13 -9.51
CA ALA A 111 5.61 -15.89 -10.28
C ALA A 111 5.42 -16.34 -11.73
N ASP A 112 4.85 -17.52 -11.96
CA ASP A 112 4.57 -18.02 -13.31
C ASP A 112 3.61 -17.09 -14.09
N GLU A 113 2.55 -16.60 -13.44
CA GLU A 113 1.60 -15.63 -14.03
C GLU A 113 2.27 -14.29 -14.39
N VAL A 114 3.20 -13.80 -13.56
CA VAL A 114 3.95 -12.56 -13.84
C VAL A 114 5.00 -12.77 -14.93
N LEU A 115 5.65 -13.94 -14.96
CA LEU A 115 6.68 -14.27 -15.95
C LEU A 115 6.13 -14.27 -17.39
N GLU A 116 4.85 -14.60 -17.59
CA GLU A 116 4.21 -14.58 -18.92
C GLU A 116 4.19 -13.17 -19.54
N ASN A 117 4.14 -12.11 -18.73
CA ASN A 117 4.11 -10.71 -19.17
C ASN A 117 5.32 -9.86 -18.73
N GLU A 118 6.36 -10.50 -18.18
CA GLU A 118 7.52 -9.83 -17.56
C GLU A 118 8.15 -8.77 -18.47
N GLU A 119 8.42 -9.12 -19.73
CA GLU A 119 9.09 -8.21 -20.65
C GLU A 119 8.30 -6.93 -20.91
N ASN A 120 6.97 -7.02 -20.97
CA ASN A 120 6.10 -5.88 -21.26
C ASN A 120 5.98 -4.98 -20.03
N GLU A 121 5.76 -5.56 -18.84
CA GLU A 121 5.68 -4.82 -17.58
C GLU A 121 7.02 -4.14 -17.23
N PHE A 122 8.13 -4.82 -17.49
CA PHE A 122 9.46 -4.27 -17.27
C PHE A 122 9.79 -3.11 -18.21
N LYS A 123 9.48 -3.25 -19.51
CA LYS A 123 9.65 -2.17 -20.48
C LYS A 123 8.75 -0.98 -20.15
N TYR A 124 7.50 -1.24 -19.75
CA TYR A 124 6.57 -0.20 -19.31
C TYR A 124 7.10 0.56 -18.09
N THR A 125 7.51 -0.16 -17.03
CA THR A 125 8.08 0.45 -15.81
C THR A 125 9.33 1.26 -16.12
N ARG A 126 10.18 0.78 -17.01
CA ARG A 126 11.38 1.51 -17.46
C ARG A 126 11.02 2.82 -18.17
N VAL A 127 10.03 2.80 -19.05
CA VAL A 127 9.56 4.01 -19.75
C VAL A 127 8.93 5.00 -18.77
N VAL A 128 8.17 4.52 -17.77
CA VAL A 128 7.62 5.37 -16.70
C VAL A 128 8.73 6.07 -15.92
N ILE A 129 9.76 5.32 -15.51
CA ILE A 129 10.93 5.89 -14.82
C ILE A 129 11.64 6.93 -15.71
N TYR A 130 11.87 6.61 -16.99
CA TYR A 130 12.48 7.57 -17.92
C TYR A 130 11.61 8.80 -18.17
N SER A 131 10.28 8.65 -18.19
CA SER A 131 9.35 9.77 -18.30
C SER A 131 9.47 10.72 -17.10
N GLU A 132 9.68 10.18 -15.90
CA GLU A 132 9.89 10.98 -14.68
C GLU A 132 11.20 11.78 -14.74
N TYR A 133 12.27 11.20 -15.33
CA TYR A 133 13.55 11.89 -15.51
C TYR A 133 13.56 12.92 -16.64
N ILE A 134 12.65 12.81 -17.62
CA ILE A 134 12.50 13.81 -18.69
C ILE A 134 11.84 15.09 -18.17
N ASP A 135 11.04 15.00 -17.11
CA ASP A 135 10.41 16.18 -16.53
C ASP A 135 11.46 17.07 -15.83
N TRP A 136 11.41 18.37 -16.11
CA TRP A 136 12.42 19.35 -15.69
C TRP A 136 12.46 19.53 -14.14
N SER A 137 11.46 19.00 -13.43
CA SER A 137 11.32 19.10 -11.98
C SER A 137 12.28 18.20 -11.18
N SER A 138 13.03 17.28 -11.81
CA SER A 138 13.90 16.30 -11.12
C SER A 138 15.35 16.29 -11.60
N ALA A 139 15.88 17.44 -12.01
CA ALA A 139 17.26 17.56 -12.54
C ALA A 139 18.37 17.35 -11.47
N VAL A 140 18.03 17.36 -10.19
CA VAL A 140 18.97 17.25 -9.05
C VAL A 140 18.49 16.14 -8.11
N PRO A 141 19.36 15.27 -7.59
CA PRO A 141 18.93 14.19 -6.71
C PRO A 141 18.33 14.74 -5.40
N PRO A 142 17.52 13.93 -4.68
CA PRO A 142 16.72 14.37 -3.53
C PRO A 142 17.43 15.24 -2.47
N PRO A 143 18.71 15.00 -2.09
CA PRO A 143 19.36 15.90 -1.13
C PRO A 143 19.65 17.30 -1.70
N PHE A 144 19.89 17.45 -3.01
CA PHE A 144 20.22 18.73 -3.64
C PHE A 144 18.98 19.47 -4.17
N ASN A 145 17.92 18.75 -4.55
CA ASN A 145 16.66 19.37 -4.95
C ASN A 145 16.03 20.17 -3.80
N LEU A 146 16.03 19.59 -2.60
CA LEU A 146 15.55 20.27 -1.39
C LEU A 146 16.39 21.51 -1.04
N LEU A 147 17.71 21.43 -1.18
CA LEU A 147 18.60 22.57 -0.91
C LEU A 147 18.36 23.72 -1.91
N TYR A 148 18.14 23.39 -3.19
CA TYR A 148 17.83 24.39 -4.23
C TYR A 148 16.50 25.09 -3.95
N ILE A 149 15.45 24.33 -3.61
CA ILE A 149 14.14 24.88 -3.25
C ILE A 149 14.25 25.74 -1.98
N VAL A 150 14.95 25.28 -0.94
CA VAL A 150 15.15 26.03 0.30
C VAL A 150 15.94 27.31 0.06
N ASN A 151 17.02 27.27 -0.74
CA ASN A 151 17.82 28.44 -1.06
C ASN A 151 17.03 29.46 -1.90
N GLN A 152 16.31 29.02 -2.93
CA GLN A 152 15.45 29.91 -3.72
C GLN A 152 14.32 30.51 -2.89
N THR A 153 13.68 29.71 -2.03
CA THR A 153 12.63 30.15 -1.10
C THR A 153 13.20 31.17 -0.11
N ALA A 154 14.35 30.89 0.50
CA ALA A 154 15.00 31.79 1.44
C ALA A 154 15.44 33.10 0.79
N MET A 155 16.02 33.05 -0.42
CA MET A 155 16.36 34.27 -1.16
C MET A 155 15.12 35.10 -1.48
N LYS A 156 14.03 34.50 -1.97
CA LYS A 156 12.79 35.24 -2.26
C LYS A 156 12.13 35.84 -1.01
N VAL A 157 12.08 35.10 0.10
CA VAL A 157 11.49 35.60 1.36
C VAL A 157 12.34 36.69 2.02
N LEU A 158 13.67 36.62 1.89
CA LEU A 158 14.57 37.57 2.55
C LEU A 158 14.84 38.83 1.71
N TRP A 159 14.76 38.77 0.38
CA TRP A 159 15.02 39.92 -0.51
C TRP A 159 13.78 40.63 -1.01
N ASP A 160 12.62 39.97 -1.05
CA ASP A 160 11.42 40.56 -1.62
C ASP A 160 10.48 41.09 -0.53
N LYS A 161 10.16 42.39 -0.61
CA LYS A 161 9.26 43.07 0.34
C LYS A 161 7.80 42.98 -0.08
N GLU A 162 7.48 42.35 -1.20
CA GLU A 162 6.11 42.32 -1.76
C GLU A 162 5.35 41.01 -1.49
N VAL A 163 5.99 40.01 -0.89
CA VAL A 163 5.39 38.68 -0.67
C VAL A 163 5.18 38.40 0.81
N THR A 164 3.99 37.89 1.17
CA THR A 164 3.67 37.40 2.52
C THR A 164 3.31 35.92 2.48
N VAL A 165 3.75 35.17 3.49
CA VAL A 165 3.40 33.77 3.66
C VAL A 165 1.99 33.67 4.22
N SER A 166 1.04 33.18 3.43
CA SER A 166 -0.31 32.81 3.86
C SER A 166 -0.51 31.29 3.77
N TRP A 167 -1.64 30.79 4.26
CA TRP A 167 -2.04 29.38 4.17
C TRP A 167 -3.48 29.39 3.65
N PRO A 168 -3.89 28.60 2.63
CA PRO A 168 -3.31 27.36 2.09
C PRO A 168 -2.31 27.50 0.91
N GLU A 169 -2.08 28.70 0.39
CA GLU A 169 -1.05 28.95 -0.64
C GLU A 169 0.21 29.53 -0.02
N ILE A 170 1.37 28.90 -0.24
CA ILE A 170 2.66 29.27 0.39
C ILE A 170 3.10 30.70 0.01
N TRP A 171 2.64 31.20 -1.14
CA TRP A 171 3.05 32.48 -1.73
C TRP A 171 1.81 33.30 -2.08
N THR A 172 1.62 34.45 -1.43
CA THR A 172 0.58 35.40 -1.82
C THR A 172 1.15 36.81 -1.88
N GLU A 173 0.86 37.47 -2.99
CA GLU A 173 1.24 38.84 -3.31
C GLU A 173 0.48 39.80 -2.37
N LYS A 174 1.16 40.79 -1.78
CA LYS A 174 0.58 41.64 -0.69
C LYS A 174 -0.64 42.45 -1.12
N ASP A 175 -0.71 42.79 -2.40
CA ASP A 175 -1.82 43.48 -3.06
C ASP A 175 -3.14 42.68 -2.99
N LEU A 176 -3.10 41.35 -2.90
CA LEU A 176 -4.30 40.52 -2.75
C LEU A 176 -4.87 40.52 -1.32
N ILE A 177 -4.04 40.80 -0.31
CA ILE A 177 -4.42 40.80 1.11
C ILE A 177 -4.93 42.17 1.58
N SER A 178 -4.43 43.25 0.99
CA SER A 178 -4.95 44.60 1.21
C SER A 178 -4.94 45.40 -0.10
N PRO A 179 -5.91 45.19 -1.00
CA PRO A 179 -5.96 45.90 -2.27
C PRO A 179 -6.38 47.35 -2.08
N ASP A 180 -5.83 48.23 -2.92
CA ASP A 180 -6.34 49.58 -3.09
C ASP A 180 -7.76 49.52 -3.71
N PRO A 181 -8.75 50.23 -3.15
CA PRO A 181 -10.13 50.17 -3.62
C PRO A 181 -10.30 50.63 -5.08
N ASP A 182 -9.45 51.54 -5.59
CA ASP A 182 -9.60 52.08 -6.95
C ASP A 182 -9.15 51.10 -8.03
N ASP A 183 -8.11 50.30 -7.76
CA ASP A 183 -7.62 49.28 -8.70
C ASP A 183 -8.51 48.04 -8.71
N THR A 184 -9.14 47.72 -7.57
CA THR A 184 -10.16 46.67 -7.49
C THR A 184 -11.37 46.99 -8.39
N ALA A 185 -11.84 48.25 -8.38
CA ALA A 185 -12.97 48.67 -9.19
C ALA A 185 -12.70 48.56 -10.70
N LYS A 186 -11.49 48.88 -11.14
CA LYS A 186 -11.07 48.73 -12.55
C LYS A 186 -11.03 47.26 -12.98
N ASN A 187 -10.45 46.40 -12.16
CA ASN A 187 -10.38 44.96 -12.44
C ASN A 187 -11.76 44.30 -12.50
N CYS A 188 -12.69 44.67 -11.60
CA CYS A 188 -14.07 44.17 -11.66
C CYS A 188 -14.81 44.59 -12.94
N SER A 189 -14.58 45.83 -13.42
CA SER A 189 -15.19 46.30 -14.66
C SER A 189 -14.63 45.57 -15.90
N ALA A 190 -13.32 45.31 -15.94
CA ALA A 190 -12.69 44.56 -17.02
C ALA A 190 -13.21 43.11 -17.06
N TYR A 191 -13.23 42.45 -15.89
CA TYR A 191 -13.73 41.08 -15.77
C TYR A 191 -15.19 40.93 -16.22
N ASN A 192 -16.07 41.86 -15.83
CA ASN A 192 -17.47 41.83 -16.25
C ASN A 192 -17.63 41.97 -17.77
N LYS A 193 -16.76 42.74 -18.43
CA LYS A 193 -16.76 42.91 -19.88
C LYS A 193 -16.33 41.63 -20.59
N ASP A 194 -15.28 40.97 -20.12
CA ASP A 194 -14.77 39.73 -20.69
C ASP A 194 -15.74 38.56 -20.48
N ARG A 195 -16.38 38.49 -19.29
CA ARG A 195 -17.43 37.51 -18.98
C ARG A 195 -18.63 37.65 -19.92
N ALA A 196 -19.09 38.88 -20.17
CA ALA A 196 -20.19 39.13 -21.10
C ALA A 196 -19.85 38.74 -22.54
N ALA A 197 -18.58 38.91 -22.96
CA ALA A 197 -18.12 38.48 -24.27
C ALA A 197 -18.04 36.94 -24.40
N ALA A 198 -17.65 36.23 -23.34
CA ALA A 198 -17.44 34.78 -23.34
C ALA A 198 -18.71 33.94 -23.15
N GLU A 199 -19.75 34.46 -22.48
CA GLU A 199 -20.99 33.69 -22.23
C GLU A 199 -21.74 33.31 -23.52
N SER A 200 -21.73 34.16 -24.54
CA SER A 200 -22.41 33.88 -25.81
C SER A 200 -21.77 32.73 -26.61
N PRO A 201 -20.44 32.70 -26.87
CA PRO A 201 -19.80 31.57 -27.55
C PRO A 201 -19.78 30.30 -26.69
N ALA A 202 -19.63 30.40 -25.36
CA ALA A 202 -19.61 29.22 -24.49
C ALA A 202 -20.97 28.50 -24.44
N LYS A 203 -22.08 29.25 -24.38
CA LYS A 203 -23.42 28.66 -24.49
C LYS A 203 -23.64 27.96 -25.83
N VAL A 204 -23.16 28.55 -26.93
CA VAL A 204 -23.25 27.95 -28.26
C VAL A 204 -22.39 26.68 -28.38
N ALA A 205 -21.16 26.71 -27.87
CA ALA A 205 -20.27 25.55 -27.86
C ALA A 205 -20.81 24.40 -26.98
N PHE A 206 -21.37 24.72 -25.82
CA PHE A 206 -22.04 23.74 -24.96
C PHE A 206 -23.26 23.13 -25.66
N MET A 207 -24.10 23.95 -26.31
CA MET A 207 -25.27 23.47 -27.05
C MET A 207 -24.87 22.56 -28.22
N ASN A 208 -23.79 22.90 -28.95
CA ASN A 208 -23.27 22.07 -30.03
C ASN A 208 -22.69 20.75 -29.53
N SER A 209 -21.93 20.77 -28.42
CA SER A 209 -21.40 19.56 -27.78
C SER A 209 -22.53 18.64 -27.29
N PHE A 210 -23.58 19.22 -26.71
CA PHE A 210 -24.74 18.46 -26.22
C PHE A 210 -25.51 17.83 -27.38
N ASN A 211 -25.73 18.57 -28.48
CA ASN A 211 -26.34 18.04 -29.70
C ASN A 211 -25.51 16.91 -30.30
N SER A 212 -24.18 17.06 -30.44
CA SER A 212 -23.34 15.98 -30.97
C SER A 212 -23.36 14.71 -30.11
N ARG A 213 -23.47 14.85 -28.79
CA ARG A 213 -23.64 13.70 -27.88
C ARG A 213 -25.01 13.06 -28.01
N PHE A 214 -26.07 13.87 -28.14
CA PHE A 214 -27.44 13.39 -28.31
C PHE A 214 -27.61 12.65 -29.65
N ASP A 215 -27.03 13.18 -30.73
CA ASP A 215 -27.02 12.55 -32.05
C ASP A 215 -26.28 11.21 -32.05
N ALA A 216 -25.18 11.10 -31.28
CA ALA A 216 -24.44 9.85 -31.11
C ALA A 216 -25.25 8.75 -30.39
N PHE A 217 -26.25 9.09 -29.59
CA PHE A 217 -27.15 8.11 -28.96
C PHE A 217 -28.23 7.58 -29.90
N HIS A 218 -28.57 8.33 -30.97
CA HIS A 218 -29.55 7.89 -31.97
C HIS A 218 -28.94 7.06 -33.10
N GLN A 219 -27.61 6.98 -33.18
CA GLN A 219 -26.92 6.21 -34.21
C GLN A 219 -26.58 4.80 -33.73
N GLU A 220 -27.57 3.90 -33.73
CA GLU A 220 -27.31 2.45 -33.68
C GLU A 220 -26.70 1.95 -35.01
N ALA A 221 -25.81 0.96 -34.89
CA ALA A 221 -24.87 0.52 -35.91
C ALA A 221 -25.50 -0.18 -37.15
N PRO A 222 -24.93 -0.03 -38.36
CA PRO A 222 -25.08 -1.07 -39.37
C PRO A 222 -24.28 -2.31 -38.95
N ARG A 223 -25.00 -3.40 -38.67
CA ARG A 223 -24.48 -4.78 -38.78
C ARG A 223 -23.94 -4.98 -40.19
N GLU A 224 -22.69 -5.40 -40.34
CA GLU A 224 -22.22 -6.37 -41.34
C GLU A 224 -20.73 -6.70 -41.06
N LEU A 225 -20.47 -7.91 -40.56
CA LEU A 225 -19.18 -8.58 -40.67
C LEU A 225 -19.07 -9.10 -42.11
N LYS A 226 -18.15 -8.58 -42.92
CA LYS A 226 -17.69 -9.29 -44.12
C LYS A 226 -16.22 -9.61 -44.04
N SER A 227 -15.95 -10.91 -43.93
CA SER A 227 -14.68 -11.53 -44.26
C SER A 227 -14.28 -11.16 -45.69
N THR A 228 -13.02 -10.78 -45.88
CA THR A 228 -12.28 -11.01 -47.13
C THR A 228 -10.80 -10.97 -46.79
N THR A 229 -10.27 -12.15 -46.52
CA THR A 229 -8.89 -12.50 -46.82
C THR A 229 -8.66 -12.24 -48.31
N ARG A 230 -7.82 -11.26 -48.66
CA ARG A 230 -7.21 -11.23 -50.00
C ARG A 230 -5.76 -10.78 -49.89
N ILE A 231 -4.92 -11.78 -50.13
CA ILE A 231 -3.48 -11.73 -50.35
C ILE A 231 -3.17 -10.70 -51.44
N THR A 232 -2.26 -9.77 -51.17
CA THR A 232 -1.70 -8.86 -52.17
C THR A 232 -0.40 -9.46 -52.71
N PRO A 233 -0.30 -9.82 -54.00
CA PRO A 233 0.99 -10.09 -54.62
C PRO A 233 1.64 -8.77 -55.08
N ALA A 234 2.95 -8.70 -54.91
CA ALA A 234 3.81 -7.64 -55.43
C ALA A 234 3.64 -7.52 -56.95
N THR A 235 3.44 -6.28 -57.44
CA THR A 235 3.47 -5.97 -58.86
C THR A 235 4.78 -5.25 -59.18
N THR A 236 5.60 -5.93 -59.97
CA THR A 236 6.78 -5.46 -60.68
C THR A 236 6.41 -4.35 -61.64
N THR A 237 7.05 -3.18 -61.52
CA THR A 237 7.16 -2.22 -62.62
C THR A 237 8.61 -2.10 -63.04
N THR A 238 8.84 -2.58 -64.26
CA THR A 238 10.04 -2.42 -65.08
C THR A 238 10.34 -0.93 -65.31
N ASN A 239 11.58 -0.51 -65.09
CA ASN A 239 12.18 0.61 -65.82
C ASN A 239 13.66 0.31 -66.05
N ALA A 240 14.04 0.45 -67.31
CA ALA A 240 15.34 0.10 -67.87
C ALA A 240 16.37 1.22 -67.66
N SER A 241 17.63 0.85 -67.38
CA SER A 241 18.82 1.38 -68.08
C SER A 241 20.08 0.58 -67.71
N PRO A 242 21.06 0.36 -68.61
CA PRO A 242 22.15 -0.62 -68.44
C PRO A 242 23.55 0.02 -68.29
N TYR A 243 24.39 -0.44 -67.36
CA TYR A 243 25.88 -0.32 -67.34
C TYR A 243 26.37 -1.33 -66.27
N VAL A 244 27.10 -2.45 -66.53
CA VAL A 244 28.49 -2.65 -67.04
C VAL A 244 29.43 -1.72 -66.28
N ILE A 245 30.26 -2.13 -65.31
CA ILE A 245 31.23 -3.25 -65.18
C ILE A 245 31.23 -3.74 -63.72
#